data_AF-A0A1C6HJN1-F1
#
_entry.id   AF-A0A1C6HJN1-F1
#
_cell.length_a   1.000
_cell.length_b   1.000
_cell.length_c   1.000
_cell.angle_alpha   90.00
_cell.angle_beta   90.00
_cell.angle_gamma   90.00
#
_symmetry.space_group_name_H-M   'P 1'
#
loop_
_entity.id
_entity.type
_entity.pdbx_description
1 polymer ?
#
loop_
_entity_poly.entity_id
_entity_poly.type
_entity_poly.pdbx_seq_one_letter_code
_entity_poly.pdbx_strand_id
1 'polypeptide(L)'
;MIGNRVRIKVVKNKIAPPFKEVTLEIIYGKGINRTGELIDIAADNNVIKKSGSWYSYGDFVIGQGRDNGIAFLGEHPEIAKGIENDLNGLLHKDKRGCA
;
A
#
# COMPACT_ATOMS: atom_id res chain seq x y z
N MET A 1 -7.73 -12.00 -15.59
CA MET A 1 -7.17 -10.76 -16.19
C MET A 1 -5.65 -10.89 -16.13
N ILE A 2 -4.93 -10.70 -17.24
CA ILE A 2 -3.48 -10.89 -17.29
C ILE A 2 -2.83 -9.68 -16.60
N GLY A 3 -2.18 -9.91 -15.46
CA GLY A 3 -1.42 -8.90 -14.72
C GLY A 3 0.02 -9.37 -14.58
N ASN A 4 0.98 -8.47 -14.80
CA ASN A 4 2.40 -8.76 -14.62
C ASN A 4 2.88 -8.25 -13.27
N ARG A 5 3.56 -9.13 -12.53
CA ARG A 5 4.25 -8.76 -11.29
C ARG A 5 5.62 -8.20 -11.65
N VAL A 6 5.83 -6.92 -11.41
CA VAL A 6 7.07 -6.20 -11.73
C VAL A 6 7.80 -5.86 -10.43
N ARG A 7 9.10 -6.12 -10.40
CA ARG A 7 9.99 -5.68 -9.32
C ARG A 7 10.77 -4.48 -9.79
N ILE A 8 10.70 -3.38 -9.05
CA ILE A 8 11.44 -2.16 -9.32
C ILE A 8 12.50 -1.98 -8.23
N LYS A 9 13.75 -1.76 -8.65
CA LYS A 9 14.87 -1.46 -7.77
C LYS A 9 15.40 -0.08 -8.07
N VAL A 10 15.53 0.75 -7.04
CA VAL A 10 16.12 2.08 -7.17
C VAL A 10 17.64 1.95 -7.11
N VAL A 11 18.28 1.87 -8.29
CA VAL A 11 19.74 1.63 -8.39
C VAL A 11 20.57 2.84 -7.99
N LYS A 12 20.11 4.06 -8.27
CA LYS A 12 20.82 5.29 -7.95
C LYS A 12 19.84 6.33 -7.44
N ASN A 13 20.02 6.76 -6.20
CA ASN A 13 19.26 7.85 -5.59
C ASN A 13 20.23 8.78 -4.87
N LYS A 14 20.17 10.08 -5.18
CA LYS A 14 21.05 11.12 -4.62
C LYS A 14 20.40 11.88 -3.44
N ILE A 15 19.10 11.68 -3.24
CA ILE A 15 18.29 12.45 -2.28
C ILE A 15 17.90 11.59 -1.06
N ALA A 16 17.77 10.28 -1.23
CA ALA A 16 17.43 9.35 -0.15
C ALA A 16 18.22 8.03 -0.30
N PRO A 17 18.15 7.11 0.68
CA PRO A 17 18.91 5.86 0.64
C PRO A 17 18.68 5.09 -0.66
N PRO A 18 19.75 4.71 -1.38
CA PRO A 18 19.65 3.92 -2.60
C PRO A 18 19.27 2.46 -2.30
N PHE A 19 18.98 1.69 -3.34
CA PHE A 19 18.74 0.25 -3.33
C PHE A 19 17.45 -0.26 -2.67
N LYS A 20 16.44 0.62 -2.48
CA LYS A 20 15.10 0.15 -2.10
C LYS A 20 14.46 -0.63 -3.24
N GLU A 21 13.78 -1.72 -2.88
CA GLU A 21 13.09 -2.63 -3.79
C GLU A 21 11.60 -2.58 -3.50
N VAL A 22 10.78 -2.52 -4.54
CA VAL A 22 9.32 -2.57 -4.45
C VAL A 22 8.79 -3.56 -5.48
N THR A 23 7.75 -4.29 -5.11
CA THR A 23 7.07 -5.24 -5.99
C THR A 23 5.65 -4.76 -6.22
N LEU A 24 5.29 -4.53 -7.48
CA LEU A 24 3.99 -4.02 -7.89
C LEU A 24 3.35 -4.92 -8.94
N GLU A 25 2.04 -4.81 -9.03
CA GLU A 25 1.24 -5.44 -10.08
C GLU A 25 0.85 -4.39 -11.13
N ILE A 26 1.14 -4.71 -12.39
CA ILE A 26 0.70 -3.93 -13.54
C ILE A 26 -0.42 -4.71 -14.24
N ILE A 27 -1.62 -4.13 -14.25
CA ILE A 27 -2.78 -4.67 -14.94
C ILE A 27 -2.87 -3.99 -16.31
N TYR A 28 -2.82 -4.77 -17.38
CA TYR A 28 -2.95 -4.24 -18.74
C TYR A 28 -4.29 -3.52 -18.93
N GLY A 29 -4.25 -2.28 -19.43
CA GLY A 29 -5.42 -1.43 -19.65
C GLY A 29 -5.85 -0.55 -18.46
N LYS A 30 -5.43 -0.88 -17.22
CA LYS A 30 -5.71 -0.08 -16.01
C LYS A 30 -4.45 0.57 -15.42
N GLY A 31 -3.27 0.05 -15.78
CA GLY A 31 -1.98 0.57 -15.34
C GLY A 31 -1.53 -0.03 -14.00
N ILE A 32 -0.90 0.80 -13.17
CA ILE A 32 -0.35 0.39 -11.87
C ILE A 32 -1.50 0.25 -10.87
N ASN A 33 -1.58 -0.90 -10.19
CA ASN A 33 -2.59 -1.15 -9.16
C ASN A 33 -2.24 -0.46 -7.83
N ARG A 34 -2.37 0.88 -7.80
CA ARG A 34 -2.06 1.72 -6.62
C ARG A 34 -2.83 1.30 -5.38
N THR A 35 -4.12 0.99 -5.55
CA THR A 35 -5.00 0.61 -4.44
C THR A 35 -4.62 -0.75 -3.86
N GLY A 36 -4.22 -1.69 -4.71
CA GLY A 36 -3.72 -2.99 -4.28
C GLY A 36 -2.38 -2.91 -3.55
N GLU A 37 -1.49 -2.01 -3.96
CA GLU A 37 -0.24 -1.74 -3.25
C GLU A 37 -0.49 -1.06 -1.90
N LEU A 38 -1.42 -0.11 -1.84
CA LEU A 38 -1.76 0.60 -0.60
C LEU A 38 -2.21 -0.36 0.49
N ILE A 39 -3.06 -1.34 0.16
CA ILE A 39 -3.52 -2.37 1.11
C ILE A 39 -2.37 -3.23 1.61
N ASP A 40 -1.47 -3.66 0.73
CA ASP A 40 -0.33 -4.49 1.11
C ASP A 40 0.60 -3.75 2.06
N ILE A 41 0.96 -2.52 1.72
CA ILE A 41 1.86 -1.71 2.54
C ILE A 41 1.17 -1.39 3.88
N ALA A 42 -0.13 -1.08 3.87
CA ALA A 42 -0.87 -0.78 5.08
C ALA A 42 -1.08 -2.01 5.98
N ALA A 43 -1.21 -3.20 5.41
CA ALA A 43 -1.26 -4.45 6.17
C ALA A 43 0.11 -4.79 6.78
N ASP A 44 1.20 -4.59 6.04
CA ASP A 44 2.57 -4.82 6.52
C ASP A 44 2.93 -3.88 7.69
N ASN A 45 2.48 -2.63 7.61
CA ASN A 45 2.71 -1.61 8.65
C ASN A 45 1.68 -1.63 9.79
N ASN A 46 0.81 -2.66 9.86
CA ASN A 46 -0.25 -2.81 10.87
C ASN A 46 -1.27 -1.64 10.94
N VAL A 47 -1.37 -0.81 9.89
CA VAL A 47 -2.39 0.24 9.79
C VAL A 47 -3.76 -0.39 9.52
N ILE A 48 -3.79 -1.42 8.67
CA ILE A 48 -4.96 -2.26 8.42
C ILE A 48 -4.80 -3.55 9.22
N LYS A 49 -5.78 -3.87 10.05
CA LYS A 49 -5.82 -5.14 10.79
C LYS A 49 -6.40 -6.23 9.90
N LYS A 50 -5.68 -7.36 9.82
CA LYS A 50 -6.10 -8.55 9.09
C LYS A 50 -6.64 -9.60 10.06
N SER A 51 -7.96 -9.75 10.11
CA SER A 51 -8.65 -10.83 10.84
C SER A 51 -8.89 -12.00 9.89
N GLY A 52 -7.86 -12.82 9.67
CA GLY A 52 -7.90 -13.94 8.72
C GLY A 52 -8.01 -13.46 7.27
N SER A 53 -9.19 -13.59 6.66
CA SER A 53 -9.47 -13.06 5.32
C SER A 53 -10.14 -11.68 5.33
N TRP A 54 -10.43 -11.11 6.51
CA TRP A 54 -11.09 -9.81 6.65
C TRP A 54 -10.07 -8.69 6.86
N TYR A 55 -10.28 -7.58 6.16
CA TYR A 55 -9.51 -6.35 6.33
C TYR A 55 -10.35 -5.33 7.09
N SER A 56 -9.77 -4.76 8.15
CA SER A 56 -10.39 -3.71 8.97
C SER A 56 -9.44 -2.52 9.11
N TYR A 57 -9.97 -1.31 8.94
CA TYR A 57 -9.24 -0.07 9.20
C TYR A 57 -9.91 0.68 10.35
N GLY A 58 -9.21 0.79 11.47
CA GLY A 58 -9.80 1.26 12.73
C GLY A 58 -11.00 0.41 13.12
N ASP A 59 -12.18 1.05 13.20
CA ASP A 59 -13.47 0.44 13.53
C ASP A 59 -14.30 0.04 12.28
N PHE A 60 -13.83 0.37 11.07
CA PHE A 60 -14.52 0.05 9.83
C PHE A 60 -14.02 -1.26 9.21
N VAL A 61 -14.96 -2.10 8.80
CA VAL A 61 -14.68 -3.34 8.07
C VAL A 61 -14.67 -3.01 6.57
N ILE A 62 -13.51 -3.14 5.94
CA ILE A 62 -13.29 -2.89 4.50
C ILE A 62 -13.88 -4.05 3.67
N GLY A 63 -13.80 -5.28 4.21
CA GLY A 63 -14.41 -6.46 3.61
C GLY A 63 -13.50 -7.69 3.63
N GLN A 64 -14.01 -8.77 3.02
CA GLN A 64 -13.28 -10.03 2.90
C GLN A 64 -12.46 -10.07 1.62
N GLY A 65 -11.17 -10.31 1.75
CA GLY A 65 -10.25 -10.52 0.64
C GLY A 65 -9.70 -9.23 0.03
N ARG A 66 -8.63 -9.41 -0.75
CA ARG A 66 -7.88 -8.31 -1.35
C ARG A 66 -8.69 -7.57 -2.43
N ASP A 67 -9.50 -8.30 -3.18
CA ASP A 67 -10.28 -7.76 -4.31
C ASP A 67 -11.37 -6.79 -3.83
N ASN A 68 -12.13 -7.17 -2.80
CA ASN A 68 -13.12 -6.28 -2.18
C ASN A 68 -12.46 -5.06 -1.53
N GLY A 69 -11.28 -5.22 -0.91
CA GLY A 69 -10.53 -4.08 -0.38
C GLY A 69 -10.14 -3.08 -1.48
N ILE A 70 -9.73 -3.57 -2.65
CA ILE A 70 -9.39 -2.73 -3.81
C ILE A 70 -10.64 -2.00 -4.32
N ALA A 71 -11.78 -2.69 -4.42
CA ALA A 71 -13.04 -2.08 -4.83
C ALA A 71 -13.47 -0.98 -3.86
N PHE A 72 -13.49 -1.29 -2.55
CA PHE A 72 -13.90 -0.37 -1.50
C PHE A 72 -13.06 0.91 -1.46
N LEU A 73 -11.73 0.78 -1.52
CA LEU A 73 -10.84 1.94 -1.56
C LEU A 73 -10.90 2.71 -2.88
N GLY A 74 -11.37 2.08 -3.96
CA GLY A 74 -11.66 2.74 -5.22
C GLY A 74 -12.93 3.60 -5.16
N GLU A 75 -13.94 3.15 -4.41
CA GLU A 75 -15.20 3.87 -4.20
C GLU A 75 -15.07 5.00 -3.16
N HIS A 76 -14.19 4.82 -2.16
CA HIS A 76 -13.97 5.76 -1.06
C HIS A 76 -12.54 6.33 -1.04
N PRO A 77 -12.21 7.28 -1.94
CA PRO A 77 -10.87 7.89 -2.02
C PRO A 77 -10.50 8.69 -0.75
N GLU A 78 -11.47 9.13 0.04
CA GLU A 78 -11.27 9.79 1.32
C GLU A 78 -10.63 8.87 2.36
N ILE A 79 -11.05 7.60 2.42
CA ILE A 79 -10.49 6.59 3.32
C ILE A 79 -9.09 6.21 2.85
N ALA A 80 -8.89 6.05 1.54
CA ALA A 80 -7.59 5.78 0.96
C ALA A 80 -6.56 6.87 1.31
N LYS A 81 -6.95 8.16 1.24
CA LYS A 81 -6.10 9.28 1.67
C LYS A 81 -5.85 9.27 3.18
N GLY A 82 -6.81 8.89 4.00
CA GLY A 82 -6.62 8.72 5.43
C GLY A 82 -5.50 7.70 5.72
N ILE A 83 -5.62 6.52 5.11
CA ILE A 83 -4.62 5.45 5.21
C ILE A 83 -3.25 5.94 4.71
N GLU A 84 -3.19 6.61 3.55
CA GLU A 84 -1.93 7.13 3.00
C GLU A 84 -1.25 8.15 3.94
N ASN A 85 -2.01 9.01 4.59
CA ASN A 85 -1.48 9.97 5.56
C ASN A 85 -0.94 9.29 6.81
N ASP A 86 -1.67 8.33 7.37
CA ASP A 86 -1.21 7.55 8.53
C ASP A 86 0.10 6.82 8.21
N LEU A 87 0.16 6.24 7.01
CA LEU A 87 1.30 5.48 6.52
C LEU A 87 2.52 6.39 6.27
N ASN A 88 2.32 7.56 5.68
CA ASN A 88 3.37 8.58 5.54
C ASN A 88 3.87 9.07 6.90
N GLY A 89 2.98 9.24 7.87
CA GLY A 89 3.34 9.63 9.24
C GLY A 89 4.21 8.59 9.96
N LEU A 90 3.91 7.31 9.76
CA LEU A 90 4.70 6.18 10.27
C LEU A 90 6.07 6.10 9.58
N LEU A 91 6.10 6.13 8.24
CA LEU A 91 7.35 6.01 7.47
C LEU A 91 8.30 7.22 7.66
N HIS A 92 7.78 8.40 8.02
CA HIS A 92 8.60 9.57 8.37
C HIS A 92 9.17 9.52 9.80
N LYS A 93 8.63 8.70 10.71
CA LYS A 93 9.23 8.50 12.04
C LYS A 93 10.53 7.71 11.98
N ASP A 94 10.64 6.76 11.05
CA ASP A 94 11.82 5.91 10.88
C ASP A 94 13.07 6.70 10.43
N LYS A 95 12.87 7.79 9.66
CA LYS A 95 13.96 8.67 9.21
C LYS A 95 14.56 9.58 10.31
N ARG A 96 13.98 9.62 11.51
CA ARG A 96 14.49 10.46 12.63
C ARG A 96 15.50 9.74 13.53
N GLY A 97 15.82 8.47 13.27
CA GLY A 97 16.82 7.68 14.00
C GLY A 97 18.24 7.71 13.43
N CYS A 98 18.52 8.52 12.40
CA CYS A 98 19.88 8.76 11.91
C CYS A 98 20.29 10.20 12.15
N ALA A 99 20.62 10.53 13.41
CA ALA A 99 21.57 11.56 13.78
C ALA A 99 22.17 11.17 15.14
#